data_AF-A0A418MT20-F1
#
_entry.id   AF-A0A418MT20-F1
#
_cell.length_a   1.000
_cell.length_b   1.000
_cell.length_c   1.000
_cell.angle_alpha   90.00
_cell.angle_beta   90.00
_cell.angle_gamma   90.00
#
_symmetry.space_group_name_H-M   'P 1'
#
loop_
_entity.id
_entity.type
_entity.pdbx_description
1 polymer ?
#
loop_
_entity_poly.entity_id
_entity_poly.type
_entity_poly.pdbx_seq_one_letter_code
_entity_poly.pdbx_strand_id
1 'polypeptide(L)'
;MAKFHFPLGGHRFRPCVEDALQAVVEEFCVETNDGWQDAIAEGREQWRQLQLLSAVRDAPAIAAKALEDLEYKVVPPTSAPALNASRLRAY
;
A
#
# COMPACT_ATOMS: atom_id res chain seq x y z
N MET A 1 21.84 15.73 -11.31
CA MET A 1 21.35 14.63 -10.46
C MET A 1 20.40 13.78 -11.28
N ALA A 2 20.62 12.47 -11.36
CA ALA A 2 19.68 11.56 -12.01
C ALA A 2 18.43 11.44 -11.12
N LYS A 3 17.26 11.84 -11.63
CA LYS A 3 15.98 11.58 -10.98
C LYS A 3 15.59 10.14 -11.30
N PHE A 4 15.67 9.26 -10.30
CA PHE A 4 15.07 7.93 -10.41
C PHE A 4 13.56 8.08 -10.18
N HIS A 5 12.76 7.80 -11.22
CA HIS A 5 11.30 7.78 -11.12
C HIS A 5 10.83 6.34 -11.28
N PHE A 6 10.07 5.84 -10.31
CA PHE A 6 9.32 4.60 -10.49
C PHE A 6 7.99 4.92 -11.19
N PRO A 7 7.80 4.55 -12.48
CA PRO A 7 6.58 4.83 -13.22
C PRO A 7 5.48 3.85 -12.80
N LEU A 8 4.97 4.05 -11.59
CA LEU A 8 3.91 3.24 -11.02
C LEU A 8 2.63 3.99 -11.28
N GLY A 9 1.77 3.44 -12.14
CA GLY A 9 0.61 4.09 -12.76
C GLY A 9 -0.55 4.43 -11.82
N GLY A 10 -0.27 5.14 -10.72
CA GLY A 10 -1.27 5.74 -9.86
C GLY A 10 -0.79 5.98 -8.43
N HIS A 11 -1.63 6.57 -7.57
CA HIS A 11 -1.24 6.96 -6.21
C HIS A 11 -1.19 5.82 -5.18
N ARG A 12 -1.58 4.60 -5.54
CA ARG A 12 -1.74 3.47 -4.61
C ARG A 12 -0.82 2.31 -4.97
N PHE A 13 -0.57 1.45 -3.98
CA PHE A 13 0.25 0.24 -4.14
C PHE A 13 1.66 0.52 -4.65
N ARG A 14 2.24 1.65 -4.21
CA ARG A 14 3.63 2.02 -4.48
C ARG A 14 4.57 1.06 -3.73
N PRO A 15 5.75 0.73 -4.30
CA PRO A 15 6.86 0.15 -3.57
C PRO A 15 7.15 0.98 -2.32
N CYS A 16 7.42 0.28 -1.24
CA CYS A 16 7.85 0.88 0.02
C CYS A 16 9.36 1.13 0.00
N VAL A 17 9.87 1.79 1.05
CA VAL A 17 11.30 1.99 1.18
C VAL A 17 12.03 0.66 1.35
N GLU A 18 11.38 -0.31 2.01
CA GLU A 18 11.90 -1.65 2.24
C GLU A 18 12.08 -2.43 0.93
N ASP A 19 11.24 -2.20 -0.09
CA ASP A 19 11.42 -2.79 -1.42
C ASP A 19 12.69 -2.23 -2.10
N ALA A 20 12.98 -0.94 -1.93
CA ALA A 20 14.19 -0.33 -2.46
C ALA A 20 15.43 -0.77 -1.67
N LEU A 21 15.34 -0.86 -0.34
CA LEU A 21 16.43 -1.34 0.51
C LEU A 21 16.79 -2.79 0.20
N GLN A 22 15.79 -3.67 0.02
CA GLN A 22 16.02 -5.06 -0.38
C GLN A 22 16.75 -5.12 -1.73
N ALA A 23 16.29 -4.36 -2.73
CA ALA A 23 16.96 -4.30 -4.03
C ALA A 23 18.41 -3.81 -3.92
N VAL A 24 18.69 -2.84 -3.04
CA VAL A 24 20.05 -2.36 -2.79
C VAL A 24 20.93 -3.46 -2.19
N VAL A 25 20.42 -4.19 -1.19
CA VAL A 25 21.16 -5.29 -0.56
C VAL A 25 21.43 -6.41 -1.56
N GLU A 26 20.40 -6.86 -2.28
CA GLU A 26 20.47 -8.03 -3.14
C GLU A 26 21.20 -7.77 -4.47
N GLU A 27 20.98 -6.62 -5.11
CA GLU A 27 21.53 -6.34 -6.44
C GLU A 27 22.91 -5.67 -6.38
N PHE A 28 23.28 -5.05 -5.25
CA PHE A 28 24.55 -4.35 -5.07
C PHE A 28 25.42 -4.93 -3.94
N CYS A 29 25.02 -6.08 -3.39
CA CYS A 29 25.78 -6.82 -2.36
C CYS A 29 26.16 -5.96 -1.15
N VAL A 30 25.25 -5.11 -0.69
CA VAL A 30 25.48 -4.23 0.46
C VAL A 30 25.54 -5.05 1.74
N GLU A 31 26.51 -4.76 2.60
CA GLU A 31 26.64 -5.40 3.91
C GLU A 31 25.46 -5.08 4.82
N THR A 32 24.99 -6.08 5.55
CA THR A 32 23.81 -5.99 6.41
C THR A 32 24.11 -6.54 7.80
N ASN A 33 23.39 -6.02 8.80
CA ASN A 33 23.34 -6.65 10.12
C ASN A 33 22.45 -7.90 10.08
N ASP A 34 22.65 -8.80 11.03
CA ASP A 34 21.74 -9.94 11.25
C ASP A 34 20.30 -9.45 11.47
N GLY A 35 19.32 -10.14 10.88
CA GLY A 35 17.90 -9.82 11.01
C GLY A 35 17.38 -8.71 10.07
N TRP A 36 18.18 -8.22 9.12
CA TRP A 36 17.72 -7.19 8.18
C TRP A 36 16.50 -7.62 7.36
N GLN A 37 16.37 -8.91 7.05
CA GLN A 37 15.22 -9.45 6.32
C GLN A 37 13.93 -9.29 7.13
N ASP A 38 14.00 -9.53 8.44
CA ASP A 38 12.85 -9.39 9.34
C ASP A 38 12.43 -7.92 9.45
N ALA A 39 13.40 -7.01 9.57
CA ALA A 39 13.14 -5.57 9.58
C ALA A 39 12.47 -5.10 8.27
N ILE A 40 12.91 -5.62 7.12
CA ILE A 40 12.28 -5.36 5.81
C ILE A 40 10.87 -5.94 5.75
N ALA A 41 10.67 -7.16 6.23
CA ALA A 41 9.36 -7.81 6.24
C ALA A 41 8.35 -7.03 7.09
N GLU A 42 8.77 -6.60 8.29
CA GLU A 42 7.94 -5.83 9.21
C GLU A 42 7.57 -4.45 8.62
N GLY A 43 8.55 -3.68 8.13
CA GLY A 43 8.30 -2.36 7.55
C GLY A 43 7.35 -2.44 6.35
N ARG A 44 7.54 -3.46 5.50
CA ARG A 44 6.68 -3.74 4.36
C ARG A 44 5.26 -4.13 4.77
N GLU A 45 5.10 -4.92 5.83
CA GLU A 45 3.79 -5.23 6.38
C GLU A 45 3.07 -3.96 6.84
N GLN A 46 3.74 -3.14 7.66
CA GLN A 46 3.21 -1.87 8.16
C GLN A 46 2.81 -0.93 7.01
N TRP A 47 3.67 -0.80 6.00
CA TRP A 47 3.38 0.02 4.82
C TRP A 47 2.14 -0.45 4.06
N ARG A 48 2.01 -1.76 3.84
CA ARG A 48 0.87 -2.34 3.11
C ARG A 48 -0.43 -2.14 3.88
N GLN A 49 -0.41 -2.29 5.21
CA GLN A 49 -1.57 -1.99 6.06
C GLN A 49 -1.99 -0.52 5.90
N LEU A 50 -1.04 0.43 5.94
CA LEU A 50 -1.32 1.86 5.76
C LEU A 50 -1.85 2.20 4.36
N GLN A 51 -1.29 1.58 3.31
CA GLN A 51 -1.77 1.73 1.93
C GLN A 51 -3.21 1.20 1.80
N LEU A 52 -3.51 0.04 2.38
CA LEU A 52 -4.84 -0.55 2.38
C LEU A 52 -5.84 0.38 3.07
N LEU A 53 -5.54 0.85 4.29
CA LEU A 53 -6.39 1.79 5.02
C LEU A 53 -6.64 3.07 4.22
N SER A 54 -5.66 3.51 3.44
CA SER A 54 -5.81 4.68 2.59
C SER A 54 -6.63 4.42 1.33
N ALA A 55 -6.50 3.23 0.71
CA ALA A 55 -7.33 2.80 -0.42
C ALA A 55 -8.80 2.63 -0.01
N VAL A 56 -9.06 2.06 1.19
CA VAL A 56 -10.41 1.96 1.76
C VAL A 56 -11.06 3.34 1.87
N ARG A 57 -10.32 4.37 2.32
CA ARG A 57 -10.83 5.75 2.41
C ARG A 57 -11.17 6.36 1.05
N ASP A 58 -10.51 5.96 -0.02
CA ASP A 58 -10.82 6.46 -1.36
C ASP A 58 -12.15 5.90 -1.90
N ALA A 59 -12.49 4.67 -1.55
CA ALA A 59 -13.73 4.03 -2.01
C ALA A 59 -14.39 3.15 -0.92
N PRO A 60 -14.94 3.75 0.16
CA PRO A 60 -15.42 3.00 1.31
C PRO A 60 -16.56 2.02 0.98
N ALA A 61 -17.45 2.38 0.05
CA ALA A 61 -18.53 1.50 -0.39
C ALA A 61 -18.02 0.26 -1.14
N ILE A 62 -16.94 0.40 -1.93
CA ILE A 62 -16.31 -0.73 -2.63
C ILE A 62 -15.62 -1.65 -1.62
N ALA A 63 -14.94 -1.07 -0.63
CA ALA A 63 -14.33 -1.84 0.46
C ALA A 63 -15.36 -2.60 1.29
N ALA A 64 -16.49 -1.96 1.63
CA ALA A 64 -17.60 -2.62 2.34
C ALA A 64 -18.13 -3.82 1.54
N LYS A 65 -18.38 -3.65 0.24
CA LYS A 65 -18.84 -4.74 -0.63
C LYS A 65 -17.88 -5.93 -0.64
N ALA A 66 -16.58 -5.67 -0.70
CA ALA A 66 -15.56 -6.72 -0.66
C ALA A 66 -15.55 -7.50 0.67
N LEU A 67 -15.78 -6.82 1.79
CA LEU A 67 -15.93 -7.48 3.10
C LEU A 67 -17.21 -8.32 3.16
N GLU A 68 -18.33 -7.81 2.65
CA GLU A 68 -19.59 -8.55 2.58
C GLU A 68 -19.48 -9.83 1.73
N ASP A 69 -18.71 -9.81 0.64
CA ASP A 69 -18.42 -11.00 -0.18
C ASP A 69 -17.61 -12.07 0.56
N LEU A 70 -16.86 -11.65 1.58
CA LEU A 70 -16.16 -12.55 2.51
C LEU A 70 -17.03 -12.91 3.72
N GLU A 71 -18.34 -12.70 3.64
CA GLU A 71 -19.33 -12.98 4.68
C GLU A 71 -19.15 -12.17 5.98
N TYR A 72 -18.39 -11.06 5.94
CA TYR A 72 -18.35 -10.13 7.05
C TYR A 72 -19.63 -9.31 7.11
N LYS A 73 -20.17 -9.15 8.33
CA LYS A 73 -21.25 -8.20 8.58
C LYS A 73 -20.68 -6.77 8.65
N VAL A 74 -20.91 -5.98 7.61
CA VAL A 74 -20.58 -4.55 7.59
C VAL A 74 -21.80 -3.72 7.98
N VAL A 75 -21.62 -2.75 8.87
CA VAL A 75 -22.68 -1.80 9.24
C VAL A 75 -22.36 -0.47 8.55
N PRO A 76 -23.19 -0.01 7.59
CA PRO A 76 -22.94 1.26 6.93
C PRO A 76 -23.14 2.43 7.92
N PRO A 77 -22.35 3.51 7.81
CA PRO A 77 -22.58 4.71 8.60
C PRO A 77 -23.87 5.42 8.17
N THR A 78 -24.44 6.25 9.05
CA THR A 78 -25.67 7.04 8.78
C THR A 78 -25.55 7.93 7.55
N SER A 79 -24.35 8.43 7.27
CA SER A 79 -24.02 9.17 6.04
C SER A 79 -22.91 8.43 5.31
N ALA A 80 -23.20 8.02 4.06
CA ALA A 80 -22.24 7.31 3.24
C ALA A 80 -21.04 8.22 2.92
N PRO A 81 -19.79 7.79 3.16
CA PRO A 81 -18.62 8.53 2.74
C PRO A 81 -18.58 8.65 1.22
N ALA A 82 -18.19 9.82 0.72
CA ALA A 82 -18.10 10.06 -0.72
C ALA A 82 -16.98 9.22 -1.36
N LEU A 83 -17.23 8.77 -2.59
CA LEU A 83 -16.23 8.15 -3.45
C LEU A 83 -15.21 9.20 -3.91
N ASN A 84 -13.92 8.94 -3.71
CA ASN A 84 -12.83 9.76 -4.23
C ASN A 84 -12.48 9.36 -5.67
N ALA A 85 -13.36 9.72 -6.62
CA ALA A 85 -13.22 9.32 -8.02
C ALA A 85 -11.94 9.82 -8.70
N SER A 86 -11.37 10.95 -8.24
CA SER A 86 -10.10 11.46 -8.78
C SER A 86 -8.93 10.55 -8.42
N ARG A 87 -8.90 9.98 -7.20
CA ARG A 87 -7.87 9.03 -6.78
C ARG A 87 -7.94 7.71 -7.55
N LEU A 88 -9.14 7.24 -7.90
CA LEU A 88 -9.32 6.01 -8.68
C LEU A 88 -8.96 6.15 -10.16
N ARG A 89 -8.99 7.36 -10.69
CA ARG A 89 -8.68 7.64 -12.11
C ARG A 89 -7.27 8.17 -12.32
N ALA A 90 -6.51 8.40 -11.25
CA ALA A 90 -5.18 8.95 -11.33
C ALA A 90 -4.18 7.91 -11.87
N TYR A 91 -3.41 8.31 -12.89
CA TYR A 91 -2.28 7.60 -13.48
C TYR A 91 -0.96 8.10 -12.89
#